data_AF-A0A813FBN7-F1
#
_entry.id   AF-A0A813FBN7-F1
#
_cell.length_a   1.000
_cell.length_b   1.000
_cell.length_c   1.000
_cell.angle_alpha   90.00
_cell.angle_beta   90.00
_cell.angle_gamma   90.00
#
_symmetry.space_group_name_H-M   'P 1'
#
loop_
_entity.id
_entity.type
_entity.pdbx_description
1 polymer ?
#
loop_
_entity_poly.entity_id
_entity_poly.type
_entity_poly.pdbx_seq_one_letter_code
_entity_poly.pdbx_strand_id
1 'polypeptide(L)'
;MMAVAMRLQTSTGRLIWFPTVQKILLATGVRPVNCWHAHTQLCCLLAQRAYAAAGSEAVEEKPLAGKPAVPYLGHPIRREDACEPKSIDILQLQKLIAEARMLQTVSQKSRSGVRTPSDAGEWRCGDCGQLFPIDGFHPRSALSCAVQSCCRGCRAKRSRAYFRTLRGCVRCLISSARRRSKQHGRPCTLVPDDILGMLWRQKGRCSYSGVAMEILLPHSHWRMSLERKVNTKGYCSENCILIAAEFNTSDYSRHPGVDASMVSGTAQWSEGKVRHVLAARSFNLDLQALLSDIEEAQAKPRRHAQSRRHRRLQNADG
;
A
#
# COMPACT_ATOMS: atom_id res chain seq x y z
N MET A 1 -16.85 2.18 -26.39
CA MET A 1 -15.98 1.29 -27.19
C MET A 1 -14.53 1.58 -26.85
N MET A 2 -13.69 0.54 -26.93
CA MET A 2 -12.38 0.37 -26.28
C MET A 2 -11.29 1.40 -26.62
N ALA A 3 -10.49 1.79 -25.61
CA ALA A 3 -9.14 2.32 -25.82
C ALA A 3 -8.14 1.16 -25.79
N VAL A 4 -7.59 0.83 -26.96
CA VAL A 4 -6.52 -0.14 -27.17
C VAL A 4 -5.19 0.51 -26.82
N ALA A 5 -4.55 0.07 -25.74
CA ALA A 5 -3.13 0.34 -25.51
C ALA A 5 -2.31 -0.75 -26.21
N MET A 6 -1.80 -0.45 -27.41
CA MET A 6 -0.84 -1.31 -28.09
C MET A 6 0.48 -1.36 -27.29
N ARG A 7 0.77 -2.52 -26.70
CA ARG A 7 2.13 -2.91 -26.34
C ARG A 7 2.84 -3.37 -27.60
N LEU A 8 3.82 -2.62 -28.07
CA LEU A 8 4.86 -3.21 -28.90
C LEU A 8 5.92 -3.83 -27.99
N GLN A 9 5.88 -5.16 -27.88
CA GLN A 9 6.98 -5.96 -27.34
C GLN A 9 8.01 -6.17 -28.45
N THR A 10 9.23 -5.66 -28.27
CA THR A 10 10.39 -6.16 -29.01
C THR A 10 10.97 -7.38 -28.28
N SER A 11 11.51 -8.32 -29.04
CA SER A 11 12.02 -9.63 -28.59
C SER A 11 13.23 -9.58 -27.65
N THR A 12 13.77 -8.39 -27.33
CA THR A 12 15.01 -8.22 -26.57
C THR A 12 14.83 -7.71 -25.14
N GLY A 13 13.60 -7.44 -24.68
CA GLY A 13 13.33 -7.11 -23.27
C GLY A 13 13.97 -5.81 -22.75
N ARG A 14 14.45 -4.91 -23.61
CA ARG A 14 14.90 -3.57 -23.19
C ARG A 14 13.75 -2.56 -23.21
N LEU A 15 13.56 -1.88 -22.09
CA LEU A 15 12.68 -0.71 -21.98
C LEU A 15 13.33 0.48 -22.69
N ILE A 16 12.65 1.03 -23.69
CA ILE A 16 13.04 2.30 -24.32
C ILE A 16 12.41 3.43 -23.49
N TRP A 17 13.24 4.31 -22.95
CA TRP A 17 12.80 5.51 -22.26
C TRP A 17 12.70 6.67 -23.25
N PHE A 18 11.74 7.57 -23.03
CA PHE A 18 11.68 8.82 -23.79
C PHE A 18 12.97 9.63 -23.56
N PRO A 19 13.59 10.21 -24.60
CA PRO A 19 14.90 10.88 -24.52
C PRO A 19 14.99 11.96 -23.42
N THR A 20 13.87 12.60 -23.10
CA THR A 20 13.78 13.65 -22.08
C THR A 20 13.95 13.11 -20.66
N VAL A 21 13.45 11.91 -20.37
CA VAL A 21 13.56 11.28 -19.04
C VAL A 21 14.97 10.74 -18.81
N GLN A 22 15.64 10.27 -19.87
CA GLN A 22 17.00 9.76 -19.79
C GLN A 22 18.02 10.88 -19.51
N LYS A 23 17.84 12.08 -20.06
CA LYS A 23 18.70 13.25 -19.78
C LYS A 23 18.61 13.72 -18.33
N ILE A 24 17.43 13.69 -17.73
CA ILE A 24 17.22 14.09 -16.32
C ILE A 24 17.83 13.07 -15.34
N LEU A 25 17.72 11.77 -15.66
CA LEU A 25 18.29 10.70 -14.82
C LEU A 25 19.83 10.65 -14.91
N LEU A 26 20.43 10.98 -16.05
CA LEU A 26 21.88 11.06 -16.21
C LEU A 26 22.50 12.29 -15.52
N ALA A 27 21.82 13.44 -15.55
CA ALA A 27 22.32 14.66 -14.92
C ALA A 27 22.30 14.63 -13.37
N THR A 28 21.49 13.76 -12.78
CA THR A 28 21.26 13.76 -11.33
C THR A 28 21.96 12.61 -10.58
N GLY A 29 22.55 11.64 -11.30
CA GLY A 29 23.21 10.48 -10.68
C GLY A 29 22.30 9.59 -9.83
N VAL A 30 20.98 9.78 -9.92
CA VAL A 30 19.99 9.10 -9.07
C VAL A 30 19.61 7.76 -9.68
N ARG A 31 19.86 6.66 -8.94
CA ARG A 31 19.23 5.37 -9.24
C ARG A 31 17.76 5.41 -8.79
N PRO A 32 16.80 4.97 -9.63
CA PRO A 32 15.39 5.04 -9.28
C PRO A 32 15.08 3.98 -8.22
N VAL A 33 14.82 4.41 -6.98
CA VAL A 33 14.20 3.56 -5.97
C VAL A 33 13.02 4.32 -5.35
N ASN A 34 11.81 3.92 -5.75
CA ASN A 34 10.52 4.20 -5.14
C ASN A 34 10.21 5.68 -4.79
N CYS A 35 10.01 6.52 -5.82
CA CYS A 35 9.50 7.89 -5.69
C CYS A 35 8.09 8.01 -5.06
N TRP A 36 7.35 6.90 -4.94
CA TRP A 36 5.95 6.90 -4.54
C TRP A 36 5.69 7.18 -3.05
N HIS A 37 6.58 6.78 -2.15
CA HIS A 37 6.39 7.02 -0.71
C HIS A 37 6.56 8.50 -0.33
N ALA A 38 7.43 9.22 -1.04
CA ALA A 38 7.69 10.63 -0.76
C ALA A 38 6.49 11.52 -1.13
N HIS A 39 5.78 11.20 -2.21
CA HIS A 39 4.62 11.97 -2.65
C HIS A 39 3.45 11.88 -1.67
N THR A 40 3.11 10.66 -1.21
CA THR A 40 2.04 10.46 -0.21
C THR A 40 2.37 11.13 1.13
N GLN A 41 3.65 11.14 1.53
CA GLN A 41 4.09 11.81 2.77
C GLN A 41 3.93 13.33 2.71
N LEU A 42 4.25 13.95 1.56
CA LEU A 42 4.10 15.39 1.39
C LEU A 42 2.62 15.82 1.44
N CYS A 43 1.72 15.07 0.80
CA CYS A 43 0.29 15.37 0.83
C CYS A 43 -0.32 15.28 2.24
N CYS A 44 0.08 14.30 3.06
CA CYS A 44 -0.39 14.20 4.44
C CYS A 44 0.08 15.37 5.32
N LEU A 45 1.33 15.82 5.15
CA LEU A 45 1.91 16.89 5.98
C LEU A 45 1.29 18.26 5.65
N LEU A 46 0.99 18.51 4.36
CA LEU A 46 0.26 19.71 3.93
C LEU A 46 -1.18 19.73 4.46
N ALA A 47 -1.88 18.59 4.44
CA ALA A 47 -3.23 18.50 5.00
C ALA A 47 -3.27 18.75 6.52
N GLN A 48 -2.24 18.31 7.25
CA GLN A 48 -2.12 18.54 8.70
C GLN A 48 -1.82 20.00 9.04
N ARG A 49 -1.01 20.69 8.22
CA ARG A 49 -0.71 22.12 8.41
C ARG A 49 -1.89 23.01 8.07
N ALA A 50 -2.61 22.71 6.99
CA ALA A 50 -3.85 23.41 6.65
C ALA A 50 -4.89 23.32 7.78
N TYR A 51 -4.98 22.17 8.48
CA TYR A 51 -5.82 22.00 9.66
C TYR A 51 -5.42 22.92 10.82
N ALA A 52 -4.13 23.14 11.03
CA ALA A 52 -3.62 24.00 12.10
C ALA A 52 -3.75 25.49 11.79
N ALA A 53 -3.74 25.87 10.50
CA ALA A 53 -3.76 27.26 10.05
C ALA A 53 -5.18 27.86 9.90
N ALA A 54 -6.23 27.04 9.85
CA ALA A 54 -7.62 27.47 9.64
C ALA A 54 -8.27 28.22 10.84
N GLY A 55 -7.46 28.81 11.74
CA GLY A 55 -7.89 29.51 12.95
C GLY A 55 -7.74 31.03 12.92
N SER A 56 -7.45 31.68 11.79
CA SER A 56 -7.25 33.14 11.76
C SER A 56 -7.84 33.82 10.51
N GLU A 57 -8.20 35.08 10.73
CA GLU A 57 -9.13 35.98 10.04
C GLU A 57 -8.99 36.15 8.52
N ALA A 58 -10.12 36.51 7.90
CA ALA A 58 -10.26 36.79 6.47
C ALA A 58 -9.66 38.16 6.10
N VAL A 59 -8.81 38.18 5.08
CA VAL A 59 -8.28 39.40 4.46
C VAL A 59 -8.90 39.56 3.06
N GLU A 60 -9.34 40.77 2.77
CA GLU A 60 -9.99 41.21 1.53
C GLU A 60 -8.94 41.44 0.42
N GLU A 61 -8.97 40.66 -0.66
CA GLU A 61 -8.03 40.75 -1.78
C GLU A 61 -8.49 41.71 -2.89
N LYS A 62 -7.56 42.56 -3.37
CA LYS A 62 -7.69 43.36 -4.60
C LYS A 62 -7.06 42.65 -5.80
N PRO A 63 -7.64 42.74 -7.02
CA PRO A 63 -7.14 42.05 -8.20
C PRO A 63 -5.91 42.76 -8.81
N LEU A 64 -4.86 41.98 -9.11
CA LEU A 64 -3.68 42.41 -9.85
C LEU A 64 -3.78 42.01 -11.33
N ALA A 65 -3.64 43.00 -12.20
CA ALA A 65 -3.71 42.85 -13.65
C ALA A 65 -2.35 42.49 -14.26
N GLY A 66 -2.35 41.61 -15.26
CA GLY A 66 -1.35 41.62 -16.35
C GLY A 66 -0.27 40.54 -16.34
N LYS A 67 -0.63 39.29 -16.67
CA LYS A 67 0.28 38.36 -17.36
C LYS A 67 -0.46 37.57 -18.46
N PRO A 68 0.11 37.43 -19.67
CA PRO A 68 -0.50 36.64 -20.73
C PRO A 68 -0.42 35.14 -20.40
N ALA A 69 -1.57 34.47 -20.42
CA ALA A 69 -1.69 33.04 -20.15
C ALA A 69 -1.14 32.21 -21.33
N VAL A 70 -0.26 31.25 -21.02
CA VAL A 70 0.21 30.26 -21.99
C VAL A 70 -0.92 29.25 -22.24
N PRO A 71 -1.34 28.98 -23.49
CA PRO A 71 -2.45 28.08 -23.76
C PRO A 71 -2.05 26.62 -23.49
N TYR A 72 -2.46 26.10 -22.34
CA TYR A 72 -2.31 24.68 -22.01
C TYR A 72 -3.38 23.89 -22.77
N LEU A 73 -2.99 23.21 -23.85
CA LEU A 73 -3.85 22.31 -24.64
C LEU A 73 -4.08 20.95 -23.94
N GLY A 74 -4.34 20.98 -22.63
CA GLY A 74 -4.81 19.81 -21.91
C GLY A 74 -6.31 19.68 -22.10
N HIS A 75 -6.79 18.56 -22.65
CA HIS A 75 -8.22 18.24 -22.62
C HIS A 75 -8.74 18.46 -21.19
N PRO A 76 -9.80 19.26 -20.98
CA PRO A 76 -10.36 19.47 -19.67
C PRO A 76 -10.84 18.12 -19.17
N ILE A 77 -10.09 17.52 -18.23
CA ILE A 77 -10.58 16.42 -17.44
C ILE A 77 -11.78 17.00 -16.71
N ARG A 78 -12.99 16.59 -17.11
CA ARG A 78 -14.22 16.97 -16.41
C ARG A 78 -14.04 16.53 -14.97
N ARG A 79 -13.90 17.50 -14.05
CA ARG A 79 -13.61 17.26 -12.63
C ARG A 79 -14.63 16.33 -11.97
N GLU A 80 -15.80 16.22 -12.57
CA GLU A 80 -16.94 15.42 -12.13
C GLU A 80 -16.67 13.90 -12.19
N ASP A 81 -15.92 13.41 -13.18
CA ASP A 81 -15.80 11.96 -13.42
C ASP A 81 -14.76 11.25 -12.52
N ALA A 82 -13.84 11.99 -11.91
CA ALA A 82 -12.71 11.38 -11.18
C ALA A 82 -13.05 10.93 -9.75
N CYS A 83 -14.21 11.32 -9.21
CA CYS A 83 -14.57 11.09 -7.81
C CYS A 83 -15.85 10.27 -7.61
N GLU A 84 -16.54 9.83 -8.67
CA GLU A 84 -17.70 8.97 -8.48
C GLU A 84 -17.29 7.66 -7.79
N PRO A 85 -17.91 7.32 -6.65
CA PRO A 85 -17.61 6.08 -5.96
C PRO A 85 -17.93 4.92 -6.90
N LYS A 86 -16.93 4.07 -7.17
CA LYS A 86 -17.15 2.83 -7.93
C LYS A 86 -18.35 2.08 -7.32
N SER A 87 -19.31 1.73 -8.17
CA SER A 87 -20.41 0.87 -7.76
C SER A 87 -19.84 -0.49 -7.38
N ILE A 88 -20.38 -1.06 -6.30
CA ILE A 88 -20.04 -2.42 -5.88
C ILE A 88 -21.23 -3.28 -6.24
N ASP A 89 -20.99 -4.30 -7.06
CA ASP A 89 -21.96 -5.35 -7.30
C ASP A 89 -22.09 -6.21 -6.02
N ILE A 90 -23.21 -6.03 -5.32
CA ILE A 90 -23.50 -6.72 -4.06
C ILE A 90 -23.67 -8.23 -4.27
N LEU A 91 -24.21 -8.65 -5.42
CA LEU A 91 -24.37 -10.08 -5.72
C LEU A 91 -23.01 -10.73 -5.96
N GLN A 92 -22.14 -10.05 -6.71
CA GLN A 92 -20.76 -10.52 -6.89
C GLN A 92 -20.01 -10.57 -5.55
N LEU A 93 -20.20 -9.59 -4.66
CA LEU A 93 -19.61 -9.61 -3.32
C LEU A 93 -20.12 -10.80 -2.49
N GLN A 94 -21.43 -11.05 -2.50
CA GLN A 94 -22.03 -12.20 -1.80
C GLN A 94 -21.45 -13.53 -2.32
N LYS A 95 -21.32 -13.67 -3.64
CA LYS A 95 -20.70 -14.84 -4.27
C LYS A 95 -19.25 -15.04 -3.80
N LEU A 96 -18.44 -13.98 -3.81
CA LEU A 96 -17.05 -14.04 -3.34
C LEU A 96 -16.96 -14.45 -1.87
N ILE A 97 -17.86 -13.94 -1.01
CA ILE A 97 -17.92 -14.30 0.41
C ILE A 97 -18.29 -15.78 0.57
N ALA A 98 -19.29 -16.27 -0.17
CA ALA A 98 -19.68 -17.67 -0.17
C ALA A 98 -18.50 -18.58 -0.60
N GLU A 99 -17.83 -18.25 -1.70
CA GLU A 99 -16.64 -18.95 -2.17
C GLU A 99 -15.50 -18.95 -1.15
N ALA A 100 -15.29 -17.82 -0.45
CA ALA A 100 -14.25 -17.71 0.58
C ALA A 100 -14.54 -18.56 1.83
N ARG A 101 -15.83 -18.75 2.17
CA ARG A 101 -16.29 -19.60 3.27
C ARG A 101 -16.19 -21.08 2.96
N MET A 102 -16.38 -21.48 1.70
CA MET A 102 -16.22 -22.87 1.30
C MET A 102 -14.79 -23.33 1.60
N LEU A 103 -14.64 -24.09 2.68
CA LEU A 103 -13.40 -24.75 3.01
C LEU A 103 -13.16 -25.77 1.91
N GLN A 104 -12.27 -25.45 0.97
CA GLN A 104 -11.60 -26.51 0.23
C GLN A 104 -10.74 -27.26 1.25
N THR A 105 -11.32 -28.26 1.90
CA THR A 105 -10.64 -29.41 2.46
C THR A 105 -10.14 -30.22 1.27
N VAL A 106 -9.23 -29.64 0.47
CA VAL A 106 -8.43 -30.47 -0.41
C VAL A 106 -7.58 -31.28 0.55
N SER A 107 -8.02 -32.51 0.82
CA SER A 107 -7.19 -33.52 1.46
C SER A 107 -5.92 -33.56 0.63
N GLN A 108 -4.89 -32.90 1.14
CA GLN A 108 -3.59 -32.94 0.51
C GLN A 108 -3.12 -34.36 0.72
N LYS A 109 -3.39 -35.24 -0.25
CA LYS A 109 -2.76 -36.55 -0.33
C LYS A 109 -1.27 -36.27 -0.18
N SER A 110 -0.71 -36.62 0.97
CA SER A 110 0.69 -36.40 1.29
C SER A 110 1.47 -37.24 0.29
N ARG A 111 2.05 -36.60 -0.71
CA ARG A 111 3.08 -37.25 -1.53
C ARG A 111 4.30 -37.37 -0.61
N SER A 112 4.38 -38.46 0.13
CA SER A 112 5.42 -38.76 1.12
C SER A 112 6.72 -39.30 0.51
N GLY A 113 6.87 -39.28 -0.82
CA GLY A 113 8.11 -39.69 -1.46
C GLY A 113 9.26 -38.73 -1.13
N VAL A 114 10.36 -39.29 -0.61
CA VAL A 114 11.66 -38.60 -0.54
C VAL A 114 12.05 -38.17 -1.94
N ARG A 115 12.39 -36.90 -2.12
CA ARG A 115 12.85 -36.38 -3.41
C ARG A 115 14.36 -36.51 -3.48
N THR A 116 14.86 -37.09 -4.56
CA THR A 116 16.29 -37.15 -4.87
C THR A 116 16.62 -36.21 -6.03
N PRO A 117 17.80 -35.58 -6.04
CA PRO A 117 18.29 -34.87 -7.22
C PRO A 117 18.58 -35.86 -8.36
N SER A 118 18.65 -35.36 -9.59
CA SER A 118 19.23 -36.10 -10.71
C SER A 118 20.74 -36.29 -10.53
N ASP A 119 21.37 -37.07 -11.42
CA ASP A 119 22.82 -37.29 -11.42
C ASP A 119 23.62 -35.97 -11.56
N ALA A 120 23.06 -34.98 -12.29
CA ALA A 120 23.61 -33.64 -12.43
C ALA A 120 23.39 -32.71 -11.19
N GLY A 121 22.81 -33.21 -10.10
CA GLY A 121 22.50 -32.42 -8.91
C GLY A 121 21.27 -31.50 -9.02
N GLU A 122 20.51 -31.60 -10.11
CA GLU A 122 19.30 -30.80 -10.34
C GLU A 122 18.06 -31.43 -9.71
N TRP A 123 17.07 -30.59 -9.40
CA TRP A 123 15.84 -30.99 -8.73
C TRP A 123 14.63 -30.75 -9.63
N ARG A 124 13.78 -31.77 -9.79
CA ARG A 124 12.55 -31.67 -10.59
C ARG A 124 11.45 -30.94 -9.83
N CYS A 125 10.94 -29.84 -10.36
CA CYS A 125 9.80 -29.12 -9.80
C CYS A 125 8.51 -29.95 -9.93
N GLY A 126 7.79 -30.17 -8.83
CA GLY A 126 6.54 -30.93 -8.81
C GLY A 126 5.35 -30.23 -9.46
N ASP A 127 5.45 -28.92 -9.73
CA ASP A 127 4.40 -28.14 -10.39
C ASP A 127 4.61 -28.03 -11.91
N CYS A 128 5.80 -27.61 -12.38
CA CYS A 128 6.08 -27.43 -13.81
C CYS A 128 6.87 -28.59 -14.46
N GLY A 129 7.34 -29.56 -13.70
CA GLY A 129 8.09 -30.71 -14.21
C GLY A 129 9.53 -30.44 -14.66
N GLN A 130 9.96 -29.17 -14.73
CA GLN A 130 11.31 -28.77 -15.14
C GLN A 130 12.35 -29.03 -14.04
N LEU A 131 13.59 -29.29 -14.45
CA LEU A 131 14.76 -29.43 -13.58
C LEU A 131 15.36 -28.05 -13.30
N PHE A 132 15.75 -27.79 -12.05
CA PHE A 132 16.47 -26.59 -11.66
C PHE A 132 17.57 -26.93 -10.66
N PRO A 133 18.64 -26.12 -10.59
CA PRO A 133 19.60 -26.18 -9.49
C PRO A 133 18.93 -25.91 -8.13
N ILE A 134 19.61 -26.27 -7.04
CA ILE A 134 19.09 -26.21 -5.66
C ILE A 134 18.63 -24.80 -5.24
N ASP A 135 19.30 -23.76 -5.74
CA ASP A 135 18.98 -22.34 -5.52
C ASP A 135 17.69 -21.90 -6.26
N GLY A 136 17.25 -22.66 -7.27
CA GLY A 136 15.94 -22.52 -7.91
C GLY A 136 14.75 -22.84 -6.97
N PHE A 137 15.03 -23.36 -5.78
CA PHE A 137 14.05 -23.73 -4.76
C PHE A 137 14.23 -22.92 -3.46
N HIS A 138 13.23 -22.97 -2.58
CA HIS A 138 13.38 -22.47 -1.21
C HIS A 138 13.86 -23.60 -0.30
N PRO A 139 14.75 -23.32 0.66
CA PRO A 139 15.18 -24.31 1.64
C PRO A 139 14.01 -24.71 2.54
N ARG A 140 14.01 -25.96 3.00
CA ARG A 140 13.05 -26.46 4.00
C ARG A 140 13.73 -26.50 5.35
N SER A 141 13.18 -25.82 6.36
CA SER A 141 13.88 -25.51 7.60
C SER A 141 14.08 -26.68 8.59
N ALA A 142 13.64 -27.90 8.29
CA ALA A 142 13.57 -28.97 9.30
C ALA A 142 13.48 -30.41 8.78
N LEU A 143 13.74 -30.71 7.50
CA LEU A 143 13.53 -32.07 6.96
C LEU A 143 14.70 -32.54 6.08
N SER A 144 14.86 -33.86 6.00
CA SER A 144 15.91 -34.58 5.25
C SER A 144 15.99 -34.21 3.76
N CYS A 145 14.90 -33.75 3.17
CA CYS A 145 14.91 -33.14 1.85
C CYS A 145 15.18 -31.63 1.97
N ALA A 146 16.39 -31.20 1.59
CA ALA A 146 16.88 -29.83 1.77
C ALA A 146 16.02 -28.74 1.09
N VAL A 147 15.17 -29.09 0.13
CA VAL A 147 14.41 -28.14 -0.70
C VAL A 147 12.91 -28.44 -0.84
N GLN A 148 12.13 -27.38 -1.08
CA GLN A 148 10.70 -27.48 -1.38
C GLN A 148 10.40 -28.23 -2.69
N SER A 149 9.19 -28.78 -2.81
CA SER A 149 8.74 -29.54 -3.99
C SER A 149 8.55 -28.70 -5.25
N CYS A 150 8.28 -27.40 -5.10
CA CYS A 150 8.06 -26.47 -6.22
C CYS A 150 9.19 -25.45 -6.33
N CYS A 151 9.56 -25.09 -7.57
CA CYS A 151 10.52 -24.02 -7.81
C CYS A 151 9.97 -22.66 -7.33
N ARG A 152 10.87 -21.69 -7.14
CA ARG A 152 10.53 -20.32 -6.72
C ARG A 152 9.51 -19.65 -7.64
N GLY A 153 9.63 -19.86 -8.95
CA GLY A 153 8.71 -19.30 -9.96
C GLY A 153 7.27 -19.83 -9.82
N CYS A 154 7.09 -21.15 -9.75
CA CYS A 154 5.78 -21.77 -9.52
C CYS A 154 5.18 -21.35 -8.18
N ARG A 155 6.00 -21.30 -7.12
CA ARG A 155 5.56 -20.81 -5.81
C ARG A 155 5.05 -19.37 -5.88
N ALA A 156 5.79 -18.47 -6.52
CA ALA A 156 5.41 -17.08 -6.71
C ALA A 156 4.10 -16.95 -7.52
N LYS A 157 3.97 -17.73 -8.61
CA LYS A 157 2.73 -17.78 -9.43
C LYS A 157 1.53 -18.22 -8.59
N ARG A 158 1.63 -19.32 -7.85
CA ARG A 158 0.56 -19.81 -6.96
C ARG A 158 0.24 -18.81 -5.87
N SER A 159 1.25 -18.21 -5.25
CA SER A 159 1.05 -17.19 -4.23
C SER A 159 0.30 -15.98 -4.78
N ARG A 160 0.67 -15.50 -5.98
CA ARG A 160 -0.02 -14.39 -6.65
C ARG A 160 -1.47 -14.74 -6.99
N ALA A 161 -1.71 -15.95 -7.50
CA ALA A 161 -3.07 -16.42 -7.79
C ALA A 161 -3.90 -16.53 -6.50
N TYR A 162 -3.32 -17.07 -5.43
CA TYR A 162 -3.98 -17.20 -4.14
C TYR A 162 -4.35 -15.83 -3.54
N PHE A 163 -3.43 -14.86 -3.57
CA PHE A 163 -3.68 -13.50 -3.09
C PHE A 163 -4.59 -12.67 -4.01
N ARG A 164 -5.04 -13.22 -5.14
CA ARG A 164 -6.13 -12.67 -5.97
C ARG A 164 -7.50 -13.23 -5.61
N THR A 165 -7.58 -14.08 -4.58
CA THR A 165 -8.84 -14.58 -4.03
C THR A 165 -9.18 -13.84 -2.75
N LEU A 166 -10.48 -13.62 -2.49
CA LEU A 166 -10.93 -13.03 -1.22
C LEU A 166 -10.41 -13.83 -0.01
N ARG A 167 -10.42 -15.18 -0.10
CA ARG A 167 -9.87 -16.06 0.93
C ARG A 167 -8.40 -15.78 1.23
N GLY A 168 -7.57 -15.63 0.19
CA GLY A 168 -6.16 -15.32 0.34
C GLY A 168 -5.92 -13.95 0.98
N CYS A 169 -6.70 -12.95 0.57
CA CYS A 169 -6.67 -11.61 1.17
C CYS A 169 -7.02 -11.66 2.67
N VAL A 170 -8.12 -12.31 3.04
CA VAL A 170 -8.58 -12.44 4.44
C VAL A 170 -7.52 -13.14 5.30
N ARG A 171 -6.93 -14.24 4.83
CA ARG A 171 -5.86 -14.91 5.58
C ARG A 171 -4.63 -14.03 5.75
N CYS A 172 -4.26 -13.26 4.72
CA CYS A 172 -3.14 -12.32 4.81
C CYS A 172 -3.38 -11.24 5.87
N LEU A 173 -4.60 -10.68 5.94
CA LEU A 173 -4.99 -9.70 6.95
C LEU A 173 -4.87 -10.27 8.36
N ILE A 174 -5.43 -11.47 8.61
CA ILE A 174 -5.38 -12.11 9.92
C ILE A 174 -3.94 -12.46 10.32
N SER A 175 -3.13 -13.03 9.42
CA SER A 175 -1.72 -13.31 9.70
C SER A 175 -0.94 -12.04 10.04
N SER A 176 -1.21 -10.94 9.34
CA SER A 176 -0.59 -9.64 9.60
C SER A 176 -1.03 -9.06 10.95
N ALA A 177 -2.32 -9.16 11.28
CA ALA A 177 -2.87 -8.76 12.59
C ALA A 177 -2.22 -9.56 13.73
N ARG A 178 -2.17 -10.90 13.62
CA ARG A 178 -1.54 -11.78 14.62
C ARG A 178 -0.07 -11.44 14.85
N ARG A 179 0.70 -11.24 13.78
CA ARG A 179 2.11 -10.86 13.88
C ARG A 179 2.29 -9.54 14.63
N ARG A 180 1.53 -8.50 14.24
CA ARG A 180 1.57 -7.19 14.91
C ARG A 180 1.13 -7.30 16.38
N SER A 181 0.08 -8.07 16.65
CA SER A 181 -0.43 -8.30 17.99
C SER A 181 0.62 -8.95 18.89
N LYS A 182 1.28 -10.01 18.41
CA LYS A 182 2.37 -10.70 19.11
C LYS A 182 3.54 -9.75 19.41
N GLN A 183 3.95 -8.94 18.43
CA GLN A 183 5.04 -7.97 18.60
C GLN A 183 4.77 -6.94 19.71
N HIS A 184 3.50 -6.62 19.97
CA HIS A 184 3.09 -5.65 20.98
C HIS A 184 2.48 -6.29 22.24
N GLY A 185 2.55 -7.62 22.40
CA GLY A 185 2.00 -8.32 23.56
C GLY A 185 0.46 -8.20 23.71
N ARG A 186 -0.27 -8.04 22.60
CA ARG A 186 -1.74 -7.88 22.59
C ARG A 186 -2.44 -9.15 22.09
N PRO A 187 -3.67 -9.45 22.53
CA PRO A 187 -4.43 -10.59 22.01
C PRO A 187 -4.97 -10.34 20.59
N CYS A 188 -5.09 -11.40 19.80
CA CYS A 188 -5.72 -11.38 18.49
C CYS A 188 -6.69 -12.57 18.36
N THR A 189 -7.98 -12.31 18.52
CA THR A 189 -9.05 -13.32 18.48
C THR A 189 -9.72 -13.43 17.10
N LEU A 190 -9.31 -12.61 16.12
CA LEU A 190 -9.89 -12.62 14.78
C LEU A 190 -9.84 -13.99 14.08
N VAL A 191 -10.99 -14.40 13.56
CA VAL A 191 -11.18 -15.53 12.66
C VAL A 191 -11.61 -15.06 11.26
N PRO A 192 -11.51 -15.89 10.21
CA PRO A 192 -11.89 -15.50 8.85
C PRO A 192 -13.31 -14.92 8.72
N ASP A 193 -14.29 -15.51 9.42
CA ASP A 193 -15.68 -15.05 9.35
C ASP A 193 -15.90 -13.66 9.95
N ASP A 194 -15.08 -13.22 10.91
CA ASP A 194 -15.15 -11.86 11.43
C ASP A 194 -14.87 -10.85 10.30
N ILE A 195 -13.85 -11.12 9.49
CA ILE A 195 -13.42 -10.24 8.40
C ILE A 195 -14.45 -10.25 7.27
N LEU A 196 -14.98 -11.44 6.92
CA LEU A 196 -16.03 -11.57 5.92
C LEU A 196 -17.32 -10.89 6.37
N GLY A 197 -17.66 -10.99 7.66
CA GLY A 197 -18.78 -10.30 8.28
C GLY A 197 -18.62 -8.78 8.26
N MET A 198 -17.42 -8.26 8.56
CA MET A 198 -17.11 -6.83 8.40
C MET A 198 -17.31 -6.39 6.95
N LEU A 199 -16.73 -7.13 5.99
CA LEU A 199 -16.82 -6.81 4.56
C LEU A 199 -18.26 -6.77 4.07
N TRP A 200 -19.10 -7.71 4.52
CA TRP A 200 -20.53 -7.74 4.21
C TRP A 200 -21.28 -6.56 4.83
N ARG A 201 -21.13 -6.31 6.13
CA ARG A 201 -21.78 -5.18 6.82
C ARG A 201 -21.42 -3.84 6.20
N GLN A 202 -20.18 -3.71 5.74
CA GLN A 202 -19.67 -2.51 5.08
C GLN A 202 -19.96 -2.48 3.57
N LYS A 203 -20.66 -3.49 3.02
CA LYS A 203 -20.98 -3.61 1.58
C LYS A 203 -19.75 -3.46 0.68
N GLY A 204 -18.60 -3.95 1.13
CA GLY A 204 -17.32 -3.82 0.41
C GLY A 204 -16.68 -2.43 0.42
N ARG A 205 -17.14 -1.51 1.28
CA ARG A 205 -16.67 -0.12 1.35
C ARG A 205 -15.79 0.14 2.57
N CYS A 206 -14.92 1.13 2.46
CA CYS A 206 -14.12 1.63 3.57
C CYS A 206 -15.03 2.22 4.67
N SER A 207 -14.80 1.85 5.93
CA SER A 207 -15.63 2.33 7.05
C SER A 207 -15.64 3.85 7.22
N TYR A 208 -14.54 4.52 6.88
CA TYR A 208 -14.38 5.96 7.13
C TYR A 208 -14.78 6.82 5.95
N SER A 209 -14.52 6.36 4.73
CA SER A 209 -14.71 7.19 3.52
C SER A 209 -15.84 6.74 2.62
N GLY A 210 -16.41 5.54 2.83
CA GLY A 210 -17.40 4.97 1.92
C GLY A 210 -16.85 4.57 0.54
N VAL A 211 -15.56 4.80 0.27
CA VAL A 211 -14.91 4.42 -0.99
C VAL A 211 -14.92 2.91 -1.13
N ALA A 212 -15.25 2.44 -2.34
CA ALA A 212 -15.23 1.01 -2.66
C ALA A 212 -13.82 0.45 -2.54
N MET A 213 -13.66 -0.61 -1.76
CA MET A 213 -12.35 -1.25 -1.60
C MET A 213 -12.11 -2.26 -2.72
N GLU A 214 -10.87 -2.34 -3.16
CA GLU A 214 -10.42 -3.35 -4.12
C GLU A 214 -10.11 -4.66 -3.39
N ILE A 215 -10.82 -5.72 -3.77
CA ILE A 215 -10.81 -7.01 -3.06
C ILE A 215 -9.82 -7.99 -3.69
N LEU A 216 -9.73 -8.00 -5.03
CA LEU A 216 -9.08 -9.06 -5.79
C LEU A 216 -7.75 -8.64 -6.43
N LEU A 217 -7.52 -7.33 -6.58
CA LEU A 217 -6.26 -6.84 -7.16
C LEU A 217 -5.21 -6.58 -6.06
N PRO A 218 -4.18 -7.44 -5.93
CA PRO A 218 -3.08 -7.18 -5.01
C PRO A 218 -2.35 -5.89 -5.42
N HIS A 219 -1.87 -5.14 -4.44
CA HIS A 219 -1.18 -3.85 -4.62
C HIS A 219 -2.04 -2.70 -5.15
N SER A 220 -3.36 -2.83 -5.20
CA SER A 220 -4.24 -1.68 -5.42
C SER A 220 -4.12 -0.67 -4.26
N HIS A 221 -4.19 0.62 -4.59
CA HIS A 221 -4.28 1.71 -3.62
C HIS A 221 -5.48 1.53 -2.68
N TRP A 222 -6.61 1.11 -3.25
CA TRP A 222 -7.86 0.96 -2.50
C TRP A 222 -8.04 -0.42 -1.87
N ARG A 223 -6.96 -1.19 -1.70
CA ARG A 223 -7.05 -2.52 -1.07
C ARG A 223 -7.55 -2.41 0.37
N MET A 224 -8.26 -3.43 0.84
CA MET A 224 -8.71 -3.49 2.23
C MET A 224 -7.53 -3.63 3.21
N SER A 225 -7.65 -3.00 4.37
CA SER A 225 -6.75 -3.11 5.50
C SER A 225 -7.54 -3.16 6.81
N LEU A 226 -6.96 -3.76 7.85
CA LEU A 226 -7.54 -3.82 9.18
C LEU A 226 -7.08 -2.64 10.03
N GLU A 227 -8.03 -1.88 10.57
CA GLU A 227 -7.80 -0.82 11.54
C GLU A 227 -8.47 -1.15 12.87
N ARG A 228 -7.80 -0.79 13.97
CA ARG A 228 -8.36 -0.90 15.32
C ARG A 228 -9.08 0.40 15.66
N LYS A 229 -10.31 0.30 16.15
CA LYS A 229 -11.07 1.46 16.67
C LYS A 229 -10.39 2.04 17.90
N VAL A 230 -9.99 1.17 18.82
CA VAL A 230 -9.28 1.54 20.06
C VAL A 230 -7.89 0.92 20.03
N ASN A 231 -6.85 1.77 20.02
CA ASN A 231 -5.47 1.33 19.89
C ASN A 231 -4.92 0.58 21.10
N THR A 232 -5.49 0.77 22.29
CA THR A 232 -5.09 0.03 23.51
C THR A 232 -5.61 -1.41 23.51
N LYS A 233 -6.69 -1.70 22.77
CA LYS A 233 -7.29 -3.03 22.67
C LYS A 233 -6.61 -3.87 21.57
N GLY A 234 -6.72 -5.19 21.71
CA GLY A 234 -6.22 -6.16 20.73
C GLY A 234 -7.03 -6.19 19.43
N TYR A 235 -6.71 -7.14 18.55
CA TYR A 235 -7.49 -7.39 17.35
C TYR A 235 -8.65 -8.35 17.65
N CYS A 236 -9.88 -7.84 17.70
CA CYS A 236 -11.11 -8.63 17.83
C CYS A 236 -12.22 -8.07 16.92
N SER A 237 -13.31 -8.82 16.78
CA SER A 237 -14.39 -8.50 15.82
C SER A 237 -15.06 -7.14 16.10
N GLU A 238 -15.12 -6.76 17.39
CA GLU A 238 -15.79 -5.55 17.88
C GLU A 238 -14.89 -4.31 17.79
N ASN A 239 -13.57 -4.52 17.94
CA ASN A 239 -12.56 -3.47 17.92
C ASN A 239 -11.91 -3.27 16.53
N CYS A 240 -12.25 -4.08 15.53
CA CYS A 240 -11.68 -3.95 14.19
C CYS A 240 -12.73 -3.52 13.15
N ILE A 241 -12.26 -2.82 12.13
CA ILE A 241 -13.03 -2.46 10.93
C ILE A 241 -12.14 -2.58 9.70
N LEU A 242 -12.76 -2.70 8.52
CA LEU A 242 -12.04 -2.60 7.26
C LEU A 242 -12.04 -1.16 6.75
N ILE A 243 -10.86 -0.74 6.34
CA ILE A 243 -10.59 0.58 5.75
C ILE A 243 -9.81 0.39 4.46
N ALA A 244 -9.80 1.40 3.59
CA ALA A 244 -8.83 1.41 2.50
C ALA A 244 -7.41 1.55 3.08
N ALA A 245 -6.44 0.84 2.50
CA ALA A 245 -5.07 0.80 2.98
C ALA A 245 -4.41 2.18 3.07
N GLU A 246 -4.85 3.15 2.25
CA GLU A 246 -4.26 4.49 2.25
C GLU A 246 -4.62 5.29 3.50
N PHE A 247 -5.64 4.87 4.25
CA PHE A 247 -5.92 5.40 5.57
C PHE A 247 -5.14 4.66 6.68
N ASN A 248 -4.49 3.53 6.38
CA ASN A 248 -3.67 2.81 7.36
C ASN A 248 -2.21 3.31 7.32
N THR A 249 -2.04 4.60 7.60
CA THR A 249 -0.74 5.25 7.65
C THR A 249 -0.21 5.30 9.08
N SER A 250 1.08 5.02 9.24
CA SER A 250 1.77 5.26 10.50
C SER A 250 1.78 6.75 10.83
N ASP A 251 1.56 7.06 12.10
CA ASP A 251 1.69 8.43 12.59
C ASP A 251 3.12 8.68 13.05
N TYR A 252 3.79 9.60 12.38
CA TYR A 252 5.16 10.03 12.69
C TYR A 252 5.20 11.44 13.29
N SER A 253 4.06 11.99 13.72
CA SER A 253 3.95 13.32 14.37
C SER A 253 4.64 13.41 15.74
N ARG A 254 5.46 12.42 16.12
CA ARG A 254 6.38 12.49 17.25
C ARG A 254 7.44 13.55 16.97
N HIS A 255 7.09 14.80 17.20
CA HIS A 255 8.01 15.92 17.24
C HIS A 255 8.35 16.23 18.69
N PRO A 256 9.56 16.77 18.97
CA PRO A 256 9.90 17.24 20.31
C PRO A 256 8.82 18.19 20.83
N GLY A 257 8.27 17.90 22.01
CA GLY A 257 7.18 18.69 22.62
C GLY A 257 5.77 18.10 22.47
N VAL A 258 5.56 17.12 21.59
CA VAL A 258 4.30 16.34 21.55
C VAL A 258 4.43 15.16 22.52
N ASP A 259 3.49 15.04 23.46
CA ASP A 259 3.47 13.92 24.39
C ASP A 259 3.42 12.59 23.61
N ALA A 260 4.40 11.73 23.86
CA ALA A 260 4.50 10.41 23.24
C ALA A 260 3.28 9.52 23.54
N SER A 261 2.55 9.81 24.62
CA SER A 261 1.29 9.15 24.98
C SER A 261 0.17 9.47 23.98
N MET A 262 0.20 10.65 23.35
CA MET A 262 -0.81 11.10 22.37
C MET A 262 -0.61 10.47 20.99
N VAL A 263 0.62 10.08 20.64
CA VAL A 263 0.94 9.47 19.33
C VAL A 263 1.00 7.95 19.45
N SER A 264 -0.14 7.31 19.18
CA SER A 264 -0.35 5.86 19.32
C SER A 264 0.15 5.01 18.14
N GLY A 265 0.93 5.61 17.23
CA GLY A 265 1.63 4.94 16.13
C GLY A 265 0.82 4.70 14.86
N THR A 266 -0.49 5.02 14.85
CA THR A 266 -1.32 5.09 13.64
C THR A 266 -2.00 6.45 13.57
N ALA A 267 -2.29 6.95 12.36
CA ALA A 267 -2.91 8.27 12.18
C ALA A 267 -4.34 8.36 12.77
N GLN A 268 -4.91 7.22 13.19
CA GLN A 268 -6.25 7.08 13.76
C GLN A 268 -7.28 7.87 12.95
N TRP A 269 -7.45 7.48 11.68
CA TRP A 269 -8.46 8.09 10.83
C TRP A 269 -9.86 7.89 11.44
N SER A 270 -10.73 8.86 11.20
CA SER A 270 -12.12 8.83 11.60
C SER A 270 -12.96 9.37 10.45
N GLU A 271 -14.26 9.08 10.47
CA GLU A 271 -15.18 9.64 9.47
C GLU A 271 -15.16 11.18 9.52
N GLY A 272 -15.06 11.77 10.71
CA GLY A 272 -14.90 13.22 10.88
C GLY A 272 -13.65 13.77 10.19
N LYS A 273 -12.49 13.10 10.32
CA LYS A 273 -11.26 13.49 9.60
C LYS A 273 -11.44 13.40 8.09
N VAL A 274 -12.09 12.36 7.59
CA VAL A 274 -12.35 12.21 6.15
C VAL A 274 -13.28 13.30 5.64
N ARG A 275 -14.40 13.57 6.34
CA ARG A 275 -15.31 14.67 5.98
C ARG A 275 -14.61 16.02 6.01
N HIS A 276 -13.76 16.26 7.02
CA HIS A 276 -12.96 17.48 7.09
C HIS A 276 -12.04 17.61 5.88
N VAL A 277 -11.32 16.55 5.49
CA VAL A 277 -10.47 16.59 4.28
C VAL A 277 -11.31 16.86 3.02
N LEU A 278 -12.50 16.25 2.91
CA LEU A 278 -13.39 16.49 1.76
C LEU A 278 -13.88 17.95 1.73
N ALA A 279 -14.29 18.51 2.87
CA ALA A 279 -14.62 19.94 2.99
C ALA A 279 -13.41 20.83 2.72
N ALA A 280 -12.21 20.38 3.09
CA ALA A 280 -10.99 21.13 2.83
C ALA A 280 -10.63 21.21 1.34
N ARG A 281 -11.10 20.26 0.52
CA ARG A 281 -10.92 20.32 -0.94
C ARG A 281 -11.67 21.48 -1.60
N SER A 282 -12.69 22.04 -0.95
CA SER A 282 -13.40 23.21 -1.45
C SER A 282 -12.78 24.54 -1.01
N PHE A 283 -11.77 24.54 -0.13
CA PHE A 283 -11.06 25.77 0.18
C PHE A 283 -10.20 26.21 -1.01
N ASN A 284 -10.23 27.50 -1.30
CA ASN A 284 -9.27 28.09 -2.23
C ASN A 284 -7.88 27.95 -1.61
N LEU A 285 -6.99 27.25 -2.32
CA LEU A 285 -5.59 27.17 -1.93
C LEU A 285 -4.96 28.54 -2.16
N ASP A 286 -4.46 29.17 -1.10
CA ASP A 286 -3.60 30.35 -1.22
C ASP A 286 -2.30 29.92 -1.91
N LEU A 287 -2.20 30.30 -3.20
CA LEU A 287 -1.06 29.95 -4.03
C LEU A 287 0.21 30.68 -3.58
N GLN A 288 0.11 31.86 -2.97
CA GLN A 288 1.27 32.61 -2.48
C GLN A 288 1.84 31.96 -1.23
N ALA A 289 0.98 31.60 -0.27
CA ALA A 289 1.40 30.83 0.90
C ALA A 289 2.06 29.50 0.50
N LEU A 290 1.46 28.77 -0.45
CA LEU A 290 2.03 27.52 -0.96
C LEU A 290 3.41 27.73 -1.64
N LEU A 291 3.58 28.80 -2.41
CA LEU A 291 4.88 29.12 -3.03
C LEU A 291 5.94 29.44 -1.98
N SER A 292 5.60 30.25 -0.96
CA SER A 292 6.48 30.55 0.16
C SER A 292 6.92 29.28 0.91
N ASP A 293 5.98 28.35 1.16
CA ASP A 293 6.28 27.06 1.78
C ASP A 293 7.22 26.19 0.93
N ILE A 294 7.06 26.21 -0.40
CA ILE A 294 7.94 25.51 -1.33
C ILE A 294 9.35 26.11 -1.29
N GLU A 295 9.47 27.43 -1.31
CA GLU A 295 10.75 28.14 -1.22
C GLU A 295 11.45 27.85 0.12
N GLU A 296 10.73 27.90 1.24
CA GLU A 296 11.29 27.55 2.56
C GLU A 296 11.79 26.10 2.60
N ALA A 297 11.01 25.17 2.04
CA ALA A 297 11.38 23.76 1.98
C ALA A 297 12.60 23.50 1.08
N GLN A 298 12.77 24.27 0.01
CA GLN A 298 13.93 24.19 -0.88
C GLN A 298 15.18 24.85 -0.26
N ALA A 299 15.01 25.92 0.51
CA ALA A 299 16.10 26.64 1.17
C ALA A 299 16.70 25.84 2.34
N LYS A 300 15.90 24.99 3.01
CA LYS A 300 16.39 24.11 4.07
C LYS A 300 17.43 23.15 3.48
N PRO A 301 18.72 23.22 3.91
CA PRO A 301 19.72 22.29 3.43
C PRO A 301 19.21 20.88 3.73
N ARG A 302 19.09 20.06 2.68
CA ARG A 302 18.73 18.65 2.85
C ARG A 302 19.65 18.11 3.92
N ARG A 303 19.11 17.79 5.10
CA ARG A 303 19.87 17.14 6.18
C ARG A 303 20.42 15.87 5.55
N HIS A 304 21.64 15.95 5.06
CA HIS A 304 22.18 14.95 4.18
C HIS A 304 22.16 13.62 4.94
N ALA A 305 21.90 12.53 4.22
CA ALA A 305 21.95 11.17 4.73
C ALA A 305 23.28 10.77 5.41
N GLN A 306 24.23 11.69 5.54
CA GLN A 306 25.49 11.60 6.27
C GLN A 306 25.30 11.17 7.74
N SER A 307 24.21 11.55 8.42
CA SER A 307 24.01 11.10 9.82
C SER A 307 23.79 9.58 9.94
N ARG A 308 23.20 8.92 8.93
CA ARG A 308 23.03 7.46 8.92
C ARG A 308 24.32 6.73 8.56
N ARG A 309 25.21 7.35 7.77
CA ARG A 309 26.53 6.76 7.44
C ARG A 309 27.50 6.87 8.62
N HIS A 310 27.50 8.00 9.34
CA HIS A 310 28.36 8.19 10.50
C HIS A 310 28.02 7.24 11.66
N ARG A 311 26.72 7.00 11.93
CA ARG A 311 26.27 6.04 12.96
C ARG A 311 26.60 4.57 12.63
N ARG A 312 26.66 4.20 11.35
CA ARG A 312 27.05 2.83 10.95
C ARG A 312 28.54 2.59 11.08
N LEU A 313 29.36 3.62 10.88
CA LEU A 313 30.81 3.52 11.07
C LEU A 313 31.16 3.47 12.56
N GLN A 314 30.54 4.32 13.38
CA GLN A 314 30.76 4.32 14.85
C GLN A 314 30.34 3.01 15.56
N ASN A 315 29.41 2.24 14.98
CA ASN A 315 28.96 0.96 15.54
C ASN A 315 29.70 -0.25 14.93
N ALA A 316 30.64 -0.05 14.00
CA ALA A 316 31.44 -1.13 13.42
C ALA A 316 32.79 -1.31 14.13
N ASP A 317 33.20 -0.32 14.93
CA ASP A 317 34.50 -0.27 15.62
C ASP A 317 34.40 -0.66 17.12
N GLY A 318 33.29 -1.25 17.56
CA GLY A 318 33.09 -1.75 18.94
C GLY A 318 32.28 -3.04 18.95
#